data_AF-A0A2E9F189-F1
#
_entry.id   AF-A0A2E9F189-F1
#
_cell.length_a   1.000
_cell.length_b   1.000
_cell.length_c   1.000
_cell.angle_alpha   90.00
_cell.angle_beta   90.00
_cell.angle_gamma   90.00
#
_symmetry.space_group_name_H-M   'P 1'
#
loop_
_entity.id
_entity.type
_entity.pdbx_description
1 polymer ?
#
loop_
_entity_poly.entity_id
_entity_poly.type
_entity_poly.pdbx_seq_one_letter_code
_entity_poly.pdbx_strand_id
1 'polypeptide(L)'
;MKSSPDQKPHCYFAVFGNPHTPGHVHVEEGGYGHKNLPEDLLQGDLLLLYCTGTYAKYQRSVPGFGIVSEVSKEFKKFKYDYFPFKIPLPLEYIRFQLTNQDLDKLSNIRFDSYWFFRISNESFSSVMRGALLSSNKNVF
;
A
#
# COMPACT_ATOMS: atom_id res chain seq x y z
N MET A 1 -3.41 -22.45 -3.40
CA MET A 1 -3.24 -22.37 -4.87
C MET A 1 -1.93 -21.67 -5.12
N LYS A 2 -0.98 -22.31 -5.83
CA LYS A 2 0.25 -21.64 -6.28
C LYS A 2 -0.14 -20.66 -7.39
N SER A 3 0.34 -19.42 -7.31
CA SER A 3 0.21 -18.44 -8.39
C SER A 3 0.79 -19.03 -9.68
N SER A 4 0.05 -18.92 -10.79
CA SER A 4 0.59 -19.25 -12.10
C SER A 4 1.67 -18.22 -12.44
N PRO A 5 2.86 -18.63 -12.93
CA PRO A 5 3.95 -17.70 -13.24
C PRO A 5 3.60 -16.63 -14.29
N ASP A 6 2.49 -16.78 -15.01
CA ASP A 6 2.02 -15.82 -16.04
C ASP A 6 1.01 -14.79 -15.54
N GLN A 7 0.55 -14.88 -14.29
CA GLN A 7 -0.43 -13.91 -13.78
C GLN A 7 0.27 -12.66 -13.25
N LYS A 8 0.08 -11.53 -13.95
CA LYS A 8 0.56 -10.23 -13.49
C LYS A 8 0.03 -9.94 -12.08
N PRO A 9 0.88 -9.53 -11.12
CA PRO A 9 0.44 -9.28 -9.76
C PRO A 9 -0.64 -8.21 -9.73
N HIS A 10 -1.58 -8.36 -8.81
CA HIS A 10 -2.50 -7.30 -8.48
C HIS A 10 -1.78 -6.24 -7.64
N CYS A 11 -2.21 -4.99 -7.77
CA CYS A 11 -1.69 -3.88 -6.99
C CYS A 11 -2.78 -3.38 -6.05
N TYR A 12 -2.41 -3.12 -4.81
CA TYR A 12 -3.31 -2.62 -3.78
C TYR A 12 -2.73 -1.39 -3.08
N PHE A 13 -3.63 -0.65 -2.45
CA PHE A 13 -3.32 0.45 -1.56
C PHE A 13 -3.80 0.05 -0.15
N ALA A 14 -2.88 0.03 0.82
CA ALA A 14 -3.14 -0.37 2.20
C ALA A 14 -2.95 0.84 3.12
N VAL A 15 -3.94 1.11 3.97
CA VAL A 15 -3.99 2.31 4.82
C VAL A 15 -3.63 1.97 6.27
N PHE A 16 -2.68 2.69 6.83
CA PHE A 16 -2.20 2.55 8.20
C PHE A 16 -2.57 3.78 9.04
N GLY A 17 -3.28 3.54 10.14
CA GLY A 17 -3.59 4.52 11.18
C GLY A 17 -2.49 4.64 12.23
N ASN A 18 -2.75 5.35 13.32
CA ASN A 18 -1.86 5.37 14.49
C ASN A 18 -1.54 3.95 14.98
N PRO A 19 -0.26 3.51 15.01
CA PRO A 19 0.09 2.15 15.41
C PRO A 19 -0.12 1.89 16.92
N HIS A 20 -0.24 2.95 17.73
CA HIS A 20 -0.51 2.83 19.16
C HIS A 20 -2.00 2.59 19.49
N THR A 21 -2.88 2.66 18.49
CA THR A 21 -4.30 2.33 18.67
C THR A 21 -4.46 0.81 18.76
N PRO A 22 -5.23 0.28 19.73
CA PRO A 22 -5.45 -1.16 19.86
C PRO A 22 -5.90 -1.81 18.54
N GLY A 23 -5.19 -2.87 18.13
CA GLY A 23 -5.48 -3.60 16.88
C GLY A 23 -4.84 -3.01 15.62
N HIS A 24 -4.18 -1.85 15.70
CA HIS A 24 -3.33 -1.35 14.63
C HIS A 24 -1.93 -1.94 14.72
N VAL A 25 -1.21 -1.89 13.60
CA VAL A 25 0.12 -2.49 13.44
C VAL A 25 1.09 -1.47 12.86
N HIS A 26 2.38 -1.67 13.08
CA HIS A 26 3.39 -0.86 12.41
C HIS A 26 3.47 -1.26 10.93
N VAL A 27 3.65 -0.27 10.05
CA VAL A 27 3.79 -0.51 8.61
C VAL A 27 5.09 -1.27 8.29
N GLU A 28 6.10 -1.19 9.16
CA GLU A 28 7.36 -1.90 8.99
C GLU A 28 7.32 -3.35 9.46
N GLU A 29 6.31 -3.76 10.24
CA GLU A 29 6.20 -5.11 10.80
C GLU A 29 5.70 -6.15 9.79
N GLY A 30 5.24 -5.72 8.60
CA GLY A 30 4.86 -6.65 7.54
C GLY A 30 3.55 -7.38 7.77
N GLY A 31 2.68 -6.87 8.66
CA GLY A 31 1.36 -7.45 8.94
C GLY A 31 0.22 -6.53 8.50
N TYR A 32 -0.90 -7.11 8.05
CA TYR A 32 -2.13 -6.36 7.82
C TYR A 32 -3.37 -7.23 8.02
N GLY A 33 -4.43 -6.65 8.60
CA GLY A 33 -5.69 -7.35 8.83
C GLY A 33 -6.87 -6.43 8.53
N HIS A 34 -7.82 -6.92 7.73
CA HIS A 34 -9.01 -6.13 7.41
C HIS A 34 -10.20 -7.02 7.04
N LYS A 35 -11.39 -6.72 7.59
CA LYS A 35 -12.60 -7.52 7.36
C LYS A 35 -12.98 -7.68 5.88
N ASN A 36 -12.63 -6.69 5.06
CA ASN A 36 -12.94 -6.65 3.62
C ASN A 36 -11.71 -7.03 2.76
N LEU A 37 -10.89 -8.01 3.17
CA LEU A 37 -9.82 -8.49 2.28
C LEU A 37 -10.43 -9.05 0.97
N PRO A 38 -9.97 -8.59 -0.20
CA PRO A 38 -10.36 -9.12 -1.50
C PRO A 38 -10.12 -10.63 -1.59
N GLU A 39 -11.09 -11.35 -2.15
CA GLU A 39 -10.98 -12.79 -2.38
C GLU A 39 -9.84 -13.13 -3.35
N ASP A 40 -9.55 -12.23 -4.29
CA ASP A 40 -8.48 -12.37 -5.29
C ASP A 40 -7.08 -11.94 -4.81
N LEU A 41 -6.92 -11.52 -3.55
CA LEU A 41 -5.61 -11.22 -2.96
C LEU A 41 -4.77 -12.49 -2.80
N LEU A 42 -3.57 -12.50 -3.36
CA LEU A 42 -2.67 -13.65 -3.42
C LEU A 42 -1.23 -13.28 -3.02
N GLN A 43 -0.43 -14.31 -2.72
CA GLN A 43 1.00 -14.16 -2.55
C GLN A 43 1.65 -13.63 -3.85
N GLY A 44 2.54 -12.65 -3.71
CA GLY A 44 3.19 -11.95 -4.82
C GLY A 44 2.50 -10.65 -5.24
N ASP A 45 1.30 -10.37 -4.74
CA ASP A 45 0.64 -9.09 -4.98
C ASP A 45 1.39 -7.91 -4.35
N LEU A 46 1.24 -6.74 -4.95
CA LEU A 46 2.03 -5.55 -4.63
C LEU A 46 1.19 -4.54 -3.83
N LEU A 47 1.83 -3.85 -2.90
CA LEU A 47 1.17 -2.94 -1.96
C LEU A 47 1.84 -1.57 -1.96
N LEU A 48 1.05 -0.50 -2.09
CA LEU A 48 1.44 0.83 -1.62
C LEU A 48 0.97 1.00 -0.19
N LEU A 49 1.88 1.35 0.72
CA LEU A 49 1.65 1.32 2.16
C LEU A 49 1.43 2.75 2.67
N TYR A 50 0.22 3.27 2.62
CA TYR A 50 -0.05 4.66 3.00
C TYR A 50 -0.30 4.83 4.50
N CYS A 51 0.41 5.76 5.11
CA CYS A 51 0.24 6.15 6.50
C CYS A 51 -0.59 7.43 6.60
N THR A 52 -1.70 7.38 7.35
CA THR A 52 -2.57 8.54 7.57
C THR A 52 -1.89 9.63 8.41
N GLY A 53 -2.54 10.79 8.57
CA GLY A 53 -2.05 11.85 9.46
C GLY A 53 -1.95 11.45 10.93
N THR A 54 -2.58 10.35 11.34
CA THR A 54 -2.49 9.83 12.72
C THR A 54 -1.25 8.94 12.94
N TYR A 55 -0.52 8.59 11.89
CA TYR A 55 0.74 7.84 11.98
C TYR A 55 1.91 8.81 12.09
N ALA A 56 2.38 9.10 13.31
CA ALA A 56 3.31 10.20 13.58
C ALA A 56 4.64 10.15 12.79
N LYS A 57 5.20 8.97 12.54
CA LYS A 57 6.48 8.80 11.83
C LYS A 57 6.40 9.11 10.32
N TYR A 58 5.25 8.84 9.69
CA TYR A 58 5.07 8.89 8.24
C TYR A 58 3.78 9.64 7.87
N GLN A 59 3.52 10.75 8.56
CA GLN A 59 2.24 11.46 8.43
C GLN A 59 1.91 11.76 6.97
N ARG A 60 0.74 11.26 6.53
CA ARG A 60 0.19 11.48 5.18
C ARG A 60 1.20 11.15 4.07
N SER A 61 1.88 10.01 4.20
CA SER A 61 2.88 9.60 3.22
C SER A 61 2.87 8.09 2.98
N VAL A 62 3.47 7.68 1.86
CA VAL A 62 3.78 6.29 1.54
C VAL A 62 5.29 6.11 1.81
N PRO A 63 5.70 5.43 2.90
CA PRO A 63 7.10 5.27 3.25
C PRO A 63 7.79 4.15 2.48
N GLY A 64 7.03 3.31 1.78
CA GLY A 64 7.55 2.19 1.01
C GLY A 64 6.45 1.40 0.32
N PHE A 65 6.85 0.26 -0.23
CA PHE A 65 5.94 -0.72 -0.83
C PHE A 65 6.10 -2.08 -0.15
N GLY A 66 5.12 -2.95 -0.36
CA GLY A 66 5.14 -4.32 0.14
C GLY A 66 4.91 -5.34 -0.96
N ILE A 67 5.44 -6.54 -0.76
CA ILE A 67 5.10 -7.73 -1.56
C ILE A 67 4.42 -8.73 -0.63
N VAL A 68 3.19 -9.14 -0.94
CA VAL A 68 2.42 -10.08 -0.11
C VAL A 68 3.17 -11.41 -0.05
N SER A 69 3.54 -11.84 1.15
CA SER A 69 4.31 -13.06 1.39
C SER A 69 3.44 -14.22 1.88
N GLU A 70 2.34 -13.93 2.57
CA GLU A 70 1.39 -14.94 3.08
C GLU A 70 -0.03 -14.35 3.12
N VAL A 71 -1.06 -15.15 2.79
CA VAL A 71 -2.46 -14.75 2.90
C VAL A 71 -3.24 -15.78 3.70
N SER A 72 -3.90 -15.33 4.77
CA SER A 72 -4.88 -16.12 5.52
C SER A 72 -6.29 -15.58 5.29
N LYS A 73 -7.06 -16.29 4.47
CA LYS A 73 -8.46 -15.95 4.16
C LYS A 73 -9.39 -16.18 5.36
N GLU A 74 -9.11 -17.21 6.16
CA GLU A 74 -9.86 -17.54 7.38
C GLU A 74 -9.78 -16.39 8.40
N PHE A 75 -8.56 -15.91 8.68
CA PHE A 75 -8.35 -14.85 9.66
C PHE A 75 -8.47 -13.44 9.07
N LYS A 76 -8.79 -13.32 7.78
CA LYS A 76 -8.84 -12.05 7.02
C LYS A 76 -7.59 -11.18 7.27
N LYS A 77 -6.42 -11.82 7.16
CA LYS A 77 -5.09 -11.23 7.37
C LYS A 77 -4.13 -11.62 6.26
N PHE A 78 -3.10 -10.82 6.05
CA PHE A 78 -1.95 -11.17 5.22
C PHE A 78 -0.65 -10.65 5.84
N LYS A 79 0.47 -11.22 5.40
CA LYS A 79 1.82 -10.71 5.67
C LYS A 79 2.45 -10.21 4.37
N TYR A 80 3.41 -9.31 4.49
CA TYR A 80 4.17 -8.78 3.37
C TYR A 80 5.62 -8.50 3.76
N ASP A 81 6.49 -8.60 2.78
CA ASP A 81 7.87 -8.14 2.90
C ASP A 81 7.90 -6.63 2.64
N TYR A 82 8.43 -5.85 3.59
CA TYR A 82 8.46 -4.39 3.55
C TYR A 82 9.73 -3.88 2.86
N PHE A 83 9.54 -2.99 1.86
CA PHE A 83 10.62 -2.34 1.13
C PHE A 83 10.50 -0.81 1.27
N PRO A 84 11.33 -0.18 2.12
CA PRO A 84 11.26 1.26 2.34
C PRO A 84 11.72 2.04 1.12
N PHE A 85 11.08 3.18 0.88
CA PHE A 85 11.64 4.22 0.02
C PHE A 85 12.70 5.00 0.78
N LYS A 86 13.69 5.52 0.04
CA LYS A 86 14.71 6.41 0.61
C LYS A 86 14.09 7.66 1.25
N ILE A 87 13.04 8.18 0.63
CA ILE A 87 12.25 9.32 1.11
C ILE A 87 10.77 8.92 1.00
N PRO A 88 9.99 8.96 2.10
CA PRO A 88 8.55 8.75 2.04
C PRO A 88 7.88 9.73 1.06
N LEU A 89 6.98 9.22 0.22
CA LEU A 89 6.28 10.02 -0.76
C LEU A 89 5.02 10.66 -0.15
N PRO A 90 4.87 11.99 -0.18
CA PRO A 90 3.71 12.66 0.41
C PRO A 90 2.43 12.36 -0.39
N LEU A 91 1.28 12.33 0.29
CA LEU A 91 -0.03 12.03 -0.31
C LEU A 91 -0.34 12.91 -1.51
N GLU A 92 0.01 14.19 -1.45
CA GLU A 92 -0.20 15.16 -2.52
C GLU A 92 0.52 14.73 -3.79
N TYR A 93 1.76 14.26 -3.65
CA TYR A 93 2.52 13.70 -4.76
C TYR A 93 1.85 12.44 -5.32
N ILE A 94 1.44 11.52 -4.44
CA ILE A 94 0.76 10.28 -4.83
C ILE A 94 -0.51 10.58 -5.64
N ARG A 95 -1.30 11.58 -5.24
CA ARG A 95 -2.52 11.99 -5.96
C ARG A 95 -2.26 12.36 -7.41
N PHE A 96 -1.15 13.03 -7.72
CA PHE A 96 -0.78 13.34 -9.11
C PHE A 96 -0.38 12.11 -9.95
N GLN A 97 -0.09 10.98 -9.31
CA GLN A 97 0.37 9.76 -9.98
C GLN A 97 -0.74 8.74 -10.21
N LEU A 98 -1.90 8.91 -9.58
CA LEU A 98 -3.02 7.97 -9.66
C LEU A 98 -3.93 8.32 -10.84
N THR A 99 -4.50 7.28 -11.45
CA THR A 99 -5.63 7.45 -12.38
C THR A 99 -6.84 8.03 -11.66
N ASN A 100 -7.75 8.67 -12.39
CA ASN A 100 -8.98 9.25 -11.81
C ASN A 100 -9.81 8.22 -11.03
N GLN A 101 -9.91 6.99 -11.55
CA GLN A 101 -10.65 5.92 -10.87
C GLN A 101 -10.01 5.53 -9.53
N ASP A 102 -8.69 5.50 -9.44
CA ASP A 102 -8.00 5.18 -8.18
C ASP A 102 -7.99 6.37 -7.21
N LEU A 103 -7.99 7.61 -7.73
CA LEU A 103 -8.18 8.84 -6.96
C LEU A 103 -9.53 8.88 -6.25
N ASP A 104 -10.59 8.44 -6.91
CA ASP A 104 -11.94 8.39 -6.31
C ASP A 104 -11.95 7.47 -5.09
N LYS A 105 -11.29 6.31 -5.17
CA LYS A 105 -11.15 5.38 -4.03
C LYS A 105 -10.35 6.03 -2.90
N LEU A 106 -9.21 6.66 -3.22
CA LEU A 106 -8.37 7.35 -2.25
C LEU A 106 -9.09 8.52 -1.56
N SER A 107 -9.99 9.20 -2.26
CA SER A 107 -10.81 10.30 -1.70
C SER A 107 -11.86 9.80 -0.69
N ASN A 108 -12.09 8.49 -0.66
CA ASN A 108 -13.07 7.81 0.18
C ASN A 108 -12.45 6.96 1.30
N ILE A 109 -11.15 7.10 1.60
CA ILE A 109 -10.44 6.36 2.68
C ILE A 109 -11.03 6.53 4.09
N ARG A 110 -11.93 7.50 4.29
CA ARG A 110 -12.68 7.66 5.56
C ARG A 110 -13.69 6.54 5.79
N PHE A 111 -14.06 5.79 4.74
CA PHE A 111 -14.93 4.62 4.85
C PHE A 111 -14.08 3.36 4.95
N ASP A 112 -14.41 2.46 5.89
CA ASP A 112 -13.70 1.19 6.13
C ASP A 112 -13.42 0.40 4.84
N SER A 113 -14.37 0.39 3.88
CA SER A 113 -14.21 -0.33 2.60
C SER A 113 -13.01 0.13 1.77
N TYR A 114 -12.47 1.32 2.04
CA TYR A 114 -11.32 1.90 1.34
C TYR A 114 -10.06 1.97 2.19
N TRP A 115 -9.99 1.24 3.30
CA TRP A 115 -8.73 1.03 4.02
C TRP A 115 -7.80 0.04 3.31
N PHE A 116 -8.37 -0.83 2.48
CA PHE A 116 -7.59 -1.72 1.61
C PHE A 116 -8.34 -1.89 0.29
N PHE A 117 -7.77 -1.42 -0.81
CA PHE A 117 -8.45 -1.47 -2.11
C PHE A 117 -7.47 -1.69 -3.26
N ARG A 118 -8.00 -2.28 -4.33
CA ARG A 118 -7.25 -2.53 -5.56
C ARG A 118 -7.02 -1.23 -6.32
N ILE A 119 -5.80 -1.04 -6.81
CA ILE A 119 -5.42 0.03 -7.73
C ILE A 119 -4.96 -0.55 -9.06
N SER A 120 -4.96 0.27 -10.09
CA SER A 120 -4.41 -0.11 -11.39
C SER A 120 -2.90 -0.33 -11.31
N ASN A 121 -2.41 -1.23 -12.16
CA ASN A 121 -0.97 -1.42 -12.37
C ASN A 121 -0.28 -0.13 -12.85
N GLU A 122 -1.00 0.73 -13.58
CA GLU A 122 -0.54 2.03 -14.05
C GLU A 122 -0.25 2.97 -12.88
N SER A 123 -1.24 3.18 -12.01
CA SER A 123 -1.11 3.96 -10.77
C SER A 123 0.08 3.49 -9.92
N PHE A 124 0.16 2.17 -9.67
CA PHE A 124 1.28 1.61 -8.90
C PHE A 124 2.62 1.90 -9.56
N SER A 125 2.75 1.63 -10.86
CA SER A 125 3.99 1.84 -11.60
C SER A 125 4.40 3.31 -11.63
N SER A 126 3.44 4.24 -11.73
CA SER A 126 3.73 5.67 -11.74
C SER A 126 4.28 6.16 -10.40
N VAL A 127 3.68 5.71 -9.29
CA VAL A 127 4.19 5.98 -7.94
C VAL A 127 5.62 5.42 -7.76
N MET A 128 5.85 4.18 -8.20
CA MET A 128 7.18 3.54 -8.08
C MET A 128 8.25 4.26 -8.90
N ARG A 129 7.95 4.68 -10.13
CA ARG A 129 8.86 5.53 -10.92
C ARG A 129 9.15 6.84 -10.20
N GLY A 130 8.13 7.45 -9.59
CA GLY A 130 8.28 8.64 -8.75
C GLY A 130 9.25 8.45 -7.60
N ALA A 131 9.13 7.34 -6.86
CA ALA A 131 10.02 6.97 -5.75
C ALA A 131 11.48 6.75 -6.20
N LEU A 132 11.68 6.14 -7.37
CA LEU A 132 13.00 5.94 -7.94
C LEU A 132 13.65 7.28 -8.35
N LEU A 133 12.89 8.16 -8.98
CA LEU A 133 13.37 9.48 -9.40
C LEU A 133 13.68 10.40 -8.22
N SER A 134 12.88 10.37 -7.14
CA SER A 134 13.18 11.13 -5.92
C SER A 134 14.44 10.61 -5.23
N SER A 135 14.73 9.31 -5.34
CA SER A 135 15.94 8.71 -4.78
C SER A 135 17.23 9.13 -5.50
N ASN A 136 17.14 9.45 -6.80
CA ASN A 136 18.25 9.84 -7.67
C ASN A 136 18.54 11.36 -7.67
N LYS A 137 17.62 12.20 -7.20
CA LYS A 137 17.76 13.67 -7.23
C LYS A 137 18.68 14.29 -6.17
N ASN A 138 19.43 13.48 -5.40
CA ASN A 138 20.47 13.99 -4.48
C ASN A 138 21.84 14.19 -5.19
N VAL A 139 21.83 14.65 -6.43
CA VAL A 139 23.05 15.02 -7.18
C VAL A 139 22.85 16.41 -7.75
N PHE A 140 22.67 17.44 -6.91
CA PHE A 140 22.99 18.85 -7.20
C PHE A 140 23.14 19.60 -5.87
#